data_AF-A0A9X2J0K2-F1
#
_entry.id   AF-A0A9X2J0K2-F1
#
_cell.length_a   1.000
_cell.length_b   1.000
_cell.length_c   1.000
_cell.angle_alpha   90.00
_cell.angle_beta   90.00
_cell.angle_gamma   90.00
#
_symmetry.space_group_name_H-M   'P 1'
#
loop_
_entity.id
_entity.type
_entity.pdbx_description
1 polymer ?
#
loop_
_entity_poly.entity_id
_entity_poly.type
_entity_poly.pdbx_seq_one_letter_code
_entity_poly.pdbx_strand_id
1 'polypeptide(L)'
;MTCTRYPYSAHVTFPDGTSDDYDRWSNEATHAVVGRDRDGLTKSERLIVAEWCTDPEAARTCAEQWLARYGGEWTVVPVTYTTPGNLH
;
A
#
# COMPACT_ATOMS: atom_id res chain seq x y z
N MET A 1 -22.86 12.28 -11.15
CA MET A 1 -22.42 10.87 -11.14
C MET A 1 -22.23 10.45 -9.69
N THR A 2 -23.15 9.66 -9.16
CA THR A 2 -22.96 8.97 -7.87
C THR A 2 -22.13 7.72 -8.15
N CYS A 3 -20.82 7.77 -7.93
CA CYS A 3 -20.00 6.57 -7.94
C CYS A 3 -20.44 5.71 -6.75
N THR A 4 -21.17 4.62 -7.02
CA THR A 4 -21.48 3.60 -6.02
C THR A 4 -20.17 3.02 -5.52
N ARG A 5 -19.75 3.41 -4.31
CA ARG A 5 -18.56 2.90 -3.65
C ARG A 5 -18.90 1.53 -3.06
N TYR A 6 -18.57 0.47 -3.78
CA TYR A 6 -18.62 -0.88 -3.21
C TYR A 6 -17.42 -1.08 -2.29
N PRO A 7 -17.57 -1.83 -1.19
CA PRO A 7 -16.44 -2.20 -0.37
C PRO A 7 -15.59 -3.25 -1.08
N TYR A 8 -14.27 -3.04 -1.08
CA TYR A 8 -13.27 -3.94 -1.64
C TYR A 8 -12.26 -4.33 -0.56
N SER A 9 -11.79 -5.58 -0.60
CA SER A 9 -10.62 -6.01 0.16
C SER A 9 -9.40 -5.92 -0.73
N ALA A 10 -8.47 -5.01 -0.40
CA ALA A 10 -7.21 -4.83 -1.10
C ALA A 10 -6.16 -5.74 -0.48
N HIS A 11 -5.74 -6.76 -1.22
CA HIS A 11 -4.71 -7.68 -0.82
C HIS A 11 -3.34 -7.15 -1.26
N VAL A 12 -2.40 -7.06 -0.30
CA VAL A 12 -1.04 -6.57 -0.53
C VAL A 12 -0.05 -7.63 -0.07
N THR A 13 0.79 -8.10 -0.98
CA THR A 13 1.94 -8.95 -0.66
C THR A 13 3.19 -8.09 -0.52
N PHE A 14 3.80 -8.12 0.66
CA PHE A 14 5.02 -7.40 0.97
C PHE A 14 6.27 -8.10 0.38
N PRO A 15 7.39 -7.38 0.19
CA PRO A 15 8.65 -7.94 -0.29
C PRO A 15 9.21 -9.10 0.54
N ASP A 16 8.87 -9.17 1.83
CA ASP A 16 9.27 -10.26 2.73
C ASP A 16 8.40 -11.53 2.59
N GLY A 17 7.41 -11.50 1.69
CA GLY A 17 6.46 -12.59 1.44
C GLY A 17 5.26 -12.61 2.37
N THR A 18 5.21 -11.74 3.39
CA THR A 18 4.00 -11.56 4.20
C THR A 18 2.91 -10.86 3.39
N SER A 19 1.66 -10.97 3.83
CA SER A 19 0.54 -10.26 3.19
C SER A 19 -0.43 -9.71 4.23
N ASP A 20 -1.12 -8.65 3.86
CA ASP A 20 -2.24 -8.08 4.61
C ASP A 20 -3.39 -7.74 3.66
N ASP A 21 -4.60 -7.80 4.20
CA ASP A 21 -5.83 -7.36 3.54
C ASP A 21 -6.29 -6.03 4.15
N TYR A 22 -6.62 -5.07 3.29
CA TYR A 22 -7.06 -3.74 3.66
C TYR A 22 -8.45 -3.45 3.10
N ASP A 23 -9.38 -3.14 3.97
CA ASP A 23 -10.74 -2.78 3.63
C ASP A 23 -10.81 -1.34 3.05
N ARG A 24 -11.36 -1.19 1.84
CA ARG A 24 -11.35 0.08 1.07
C ARG A 24 -12.66 0.36 0.34
N TRP A 25 -13.00 1.64 0.24
CA TRP A 25 -14.20 2.14 -0.46
C TRP A 25 -14.04 2.30 -1.99
N SER A 26 -12.88 1.96 -2.55
CA SER A 26 -12.55 2.05 -3.98
C SER A 26 -11.50 1.02 -4.34
N ASN A 27 -11.53 0.53 -5.57
CA ASN A 27 -10.54 -0.38 -6.16
C ASN A 27 -9.62 0.30 -7.19
N GLU A 28 -9.62 1.64 -7.28
CA GLU A 28 -8.86 2.38 -8.29
C GLU A 28 -7.34 2.28 -8.10
N ALA A 29 -6.89 2.09 -6.85
CA ALA A 29 -5.47 2.05 -6.55
C ALA A 29 -4.89 0.69 -6.94
N THR A 30 -4.06 0.67 -7.98
CA THR A 30 -3.43 -0.53 -8.53
C THR A 30 -2.08 -0.86 -7.88
N HIS A 31 -1.51 0.10 -7.12
CA HIS A 31 -0.22 -0.01 -6.48
C HIS A 31 -0.26 0.54 -5.04
N ALA A 32 0.65 0.05 -4.20
CA ALA A 32 0.87 0.56 -2.85
C ALA A 32 2.35 0.84 -2.64
N VAL A 33 2.65 1.95 -1.96
CA VAL A 33 3.96 2.20 -1.39
C VAL A 33 4.00 1.49 -0.04
N VAL A 34 4.93 0.55 0.08
CA VAL A 34 5.14 -0.23 1.30
C VAL A 34 6.55 -0.05 1.81
N GLY A 35 6.71 -0.05 3.13
CA GLY A 35 8.01 0.18 3.72
C GLY A 35 7.96 0.35 5.22
N ARG A 36 9.09 0.78 5.76
CA ARG A 36 9.26 1.21 7.14
C ARG A 36 10.35 2.27 7.18
N ASP A 37 10.23 3.20 8.12
CA ASP A 37 11.23 4.26 8.28
C ASP A 37 12.55 3.73 8.85
N ARG A 38 13.52 4.62 9.08
CA ARG A 38 14.83 4.25 9.62
C ARG A 38 14.76 3.60 11.00
N ASP A 39 13.84 4.03 11.87
CA ASP A 39 13.70 3.49 13.22
C ASP A 39 13.06 2.09 13.15
N GLY A 40 12.00 1.95 12.35
CA GLY A 40 11.36 0.66 12.08
C GLY A 40 12.32 -0.34 11.44
N LEU A 41 13.17 0.09 10.51
CA LEU A 41 14.23 -0.75 9.94
C LEU A 41 15.21 -1.24 11.01
N THR A 42 15.66 -0.34 11.90
CA THR A 42 16.61 -0.66 12.97
C THR A 42 16.03 -1.64 14.00
N LYS A 43 14.72 -1.53 14.25
CA LYS A 43 13.97 -2.37 15.19
C LYS A 43 13.41 -3.65 14.56
N SER A 44 13.65 -3.87 13.27
CA SER A 44 13.05 -4.98 12.51
C SER A 44 11.53 -4.98 12.57
N GLU A 45 10.90 -3.81 12.54
CA GLU A 45 9.44 -3.67 12.52
C GLU A 45 8.83 -4.22 11.22
N ARG A 46 7.57 -4.61 11.29
CA ARG A 46 6.84 -5.08 10.12
C ARG A 46 6.70 -3.96 9.08
N LEU A 47 6.71 -4.32 7.80
CA LEU A 47 6.39 -3.40 6.71
C LEU A 47 4.92 -2.97 6.78
N ILE A 48 4.66 -1.71 6.42
CA ILE A 48 3.32 -1.12 6.39
C ILE A 48 3.00 -0.60 5.00
N VAL A 49 1.71 -0.44 4.68
CA VAL A 49 1.28 0.38 3.55
C VAL A 49 1.25 1.84 3.99
N ALA A 50 2.10 2.67 3.37
CA ALA A 50 2.13 4.11 3.63
C ALA A 50 1.28 4.91 2.66
N GLU A 51 1.12 4.43 1.42
CA GLU A 51 0.39 5.17 0.39
C GLU A 51 -0.25 4.24 -0.65
N TRP A 52 -1.39 4.65 -1.19
CA TRP A 52 -2.11 3.93 -2.23
C TRP A 52 -2.12 4.75 -3.51
N CYS A 53 -1.74 4.14 -4.63
CA CYS A 53 -1.52 4.84 -5.89
C CYS A 53 -2.30 4.17 -7.03
N THR A 54 -2.83 4.99 -7.94
CA THR A 54 -3.50 4.53 -9.17
C THR A 54 -2.53 4.36 -10.33
N ASP A 55 -1.37 5.01 -10.26
CA ASP A 55 -0.34 5.07 -11.31
C ASP A 55 1.02 4.60 -10.76
N PRO A 56 1.74 3.70 -11.48
CA PRO A 56 3.02 3.15 -11.03
C PRO A 56 4.18 4.15 -11.07
N GLU A 57 4.14 5.20 -11.90
CA GLU A 57 5.19 6.22 -11.92
C GLU A 57 5.04 7.14 -10.71
N ALA A 58 3.82 7.59 -10.42
CA ALA A 58 3.50 8.34 -9.22
C ALA A 58 3.86 7.55 -7.96
N ALA A 59 3.57 6.25 -7.91
CA ALA A 59 3.94 5.39 -6.79
C ALA A 59 5.45 5.34 -6.54
N ARG A 60 6.26 5.26 -7.62
CA ARG A 60 7.73 5.29 -7.51
C ARG A 60 8.22 6.63 -6.99
N THR A 61 7.70 7.74 -7.50
CA THR A 61 8.03 9.08 -6.99
C THR A 61 7.65 9.22 -5.51
N CYS A 62 6.50 8.70 -5.09
CA CYS A 62 6.12 8.69 -3.68
C CYS A 62 7.12 7.86 -2.85
N ALA A 63 7.48 6.65 -3.28
CA ALA A 63 8.46 5.82 -2.56
C ALA A 63 9.82 6.53 -2.37
N GLU A 64 10.31 7.24 -3.39
CA GLU A 64 11.52 8.06 -3.31
C GLU A 64 11.37 9.21 -2.30
N GLN A 65 10.21 9.87 -2.26
CA GLN A 65 9.92 10.92 -1.29
C GLN A 65 9.85 10.39 0.14
N TRP A 66 9.24 9.22 0.35
CA TRP A 66 9.21 8.55 1.65
C TRP A 66 10.63 8.20 2.12
N LEU A 67 11.46 7.65 1.22
CA LEU A 67 12.87 7.37 1.51
C LEU A 67 13.66 8.64 1.84
N ALA A 68 13.48 9.72 1.08
CA ALA A 68 14.17 10.99 1.32
C ALA A 68 13.75 11.63 2.66
N ARG A 69 12.48 11.51 3.04
CA ARG A 69 11.92 12.15 4.24
C ARG A 69 12.17 11.36 5.52
N TYR A 70 12.05 10.04 5.48
CA TYR A 70 12.04 9.20 6.69
C TYR A 70 13.21 8.20 6.73
N GLY A 71 13.98 8.06 5.64
CA GLY A 71 14.97 6.99 5.50
C GLY A 71 14.33 5.60 5.55
N GLY A 72 15.11 4.57 5.87
CA GLY A 72 14.61 3.19 5.97
C GLY A 72 14.56 2.50 4.61
N GLU A 73 13.49 1.75 4.37
CA GLU A 73 13.25 1.04 3.11
C GLU A 73 11.81 1.27 2.63
N TRP A 74 11.67 1.59 1.36
CA TRP A 74 10.39 1.87 0.71
C TRP A 74 10.40 1.30 -0.69
N THR A 75 9.32 0.63 -1.08
CA THR A 75 9.17 0.05 -2.41
C THR A 75 7.71 0.08 -2.84
N VAL A 76 7.48 -0.18 -4.12
CA VAL A 76 6.15 -0.23 -4.71
C VAL A 76 5.77 -1.69 -4.96
N VAL A 77 4.57 -2.06 -4.52
CA VAL A 77 3.99 -3.39 -4.77
C VAL A 77 2.64 -3.28 -5.48
N PRO A 78 2.27 -4.25 -6.32
CA PRO A 78 0.95 -4.30 -6.92
C PRO A 78 -0.12 -4.59 -5.84
N VAL A 79 -1.33 -4.09 -6.07
CA VAL A 79 -2.50 -4.33 -5.23
C VAL A 79 -3.48 -5.20 -5.99
N THR A 80 -3.97 -6.27 -5.37
CA THR A 80 -5.05 -7.09 -5.93
C THR A 80 -6.32 -6.88 -5.11
N TYR A 81 -7.48 -7.00 -5.75
CA TYR A 81 -8.77 -6.79 -5.08
C TYR A 81 -9.65 -8.03 -5.19
N THR A 82 -10.36 -8.33 -4.11
CA THR A 82 -11.46 -9.28 -4.09
C THR A 82 -12.77 -8.57 -3.77
N THR A 83 -13.88 -9.14 -4.23
CA THR A 83 -15.25 -8.67 -3.95
C THR A 83 -16.10 -9.82 -3.40
N PRO A 84 -17.00 -9.56 -2.43
CA PRO A 84 -17.14 -8.30 -1.68
C PRO A 84 -15.98 -8.08 -0.68
N GLY A 85 -15.62 -6.83 -0.42
CA GLY A 85 -14.79 -6.47 0.74
C GLY A 85 -15.56 -6.58 2.05
N ASN A 86 -14.86 -6.62 3.20
CA ASN A 86 -15.44 -6.85 4.52
C ASN A 86 -15.68 -5.56 5.33
N LEU A 87 -15.78 -4.40 4.66
CA LEU A 87 -16.23 -3.17 5.30
C LEU A 87 -17.67 -3.35 5.80
N HIS A 88 -17.81 -3.65 7.08
CA HIS A 88 -19.06 -3.67 7.83
C HIS A 88 -19.43 -2.27 8.33
#